data_AF-A0A178M8P7-F1
#
_entry.id   AF-A0A178M8P7-F1
#
_cell.length_a   1.000
_cell.length_b   1.000
_cell.length_c   1.000
_cell.angle_alpha   90.00
_cell.angle_beta   90.00
_cell.angle_gamma   90.00
#
_symmetry.space_group_name_H-M   'P 1'
#
loop_
_entity.id
_entity.type
_entity.pdbx_description
1 polymer ?
#
loop_
_entity_poly.entity_id
_entity_poly.type
_entity_poly.pdbx_seq_one_letter_code
_entity_poly.pdbx_strand_id
1 'polypeptide(L)'
;MDIAIELVHGWRLLARVRELIDEPGVQRLIIRNEDGEDLIEIGVPAMLAGVTTRPVLAAVKAIADEMPRVTIEIVRGVMLERAVGEPEPETDEEFDRAIDVVEPVFERY
;
A
#
# COMPACT_ATOMS: atom_id res chain seq x y z
N MET A 1 -1.52 7.97 -4.62
CA MET A 1 -0.53 6.98 -5.08
C MET A 1 0.73 7.77 -5.33
N ASP A 2 1.79 7.46 -4.59
CA ASP A 2 3.07 8.18 -4.63
C ASP A 2 4.04 7.37 -5.51
N ILE A 3 4.67 8.03 -6.49
CA ILE A 3 5.62 7.39 -7.40
C ILE A 3 6.93 8.16 -7.32
N ALA A 4 8.01 7.46 -7.00
CA ALA A 4 9.37 8.00 -6.98
C ALA A 4 10.24 7.26 -8.00
N ILE A 5 11.15 7.98 -8.65
CA ILE A 5 12.11 7.42 -9.60
C ILE A 5 13.51 7.67 -9.06
N GLU A 6 14.32 6.60 -8.95
CA GLU A 6 15.67 6.66 -8.40
C GLU A 6 16.67 6.04 -9.39
N LEU A 7 17.78 6.73 -9.67
CA LEU A 7 18.91 6.17 -10.43
C LEU A 7 19.86 5.48 -9.46
N VAL A 8 20.12 4.19 -9.68
CA VAL A 8 20.90 3.35 -8.76
C VAL A 8 22.03 2.66 -9.51
N HIS A 9 23.23 2.67 -8.93
CA HIS A 9 24.36 1.90 -9.47
C HIS A 9 24.16 0.39 -9.28
N GLY A 10 24.60 -0.42 -10.24
CA GLY A 10 24.47 -1.88 -10.21
C GLY A 10 24.94 -2.51 -8.90
N TRP A 11 26.12 -2.10 -8.41
CA TRP A 11 26.68 -2.60 -7.14
C TRP A 11 25.80 -2.33 -5.90
N ARG A 12 24.94 -1.30 -5.94
CA ARG A 12 24.01 -0.94 -4.84
C ARG A 12 22.60 -1.48 -5.07
N LEU A 13 22.27 -1.93 -6.29
CA LEU A 13 20.92 -2.34 -6.68
C LEU A 13 20.32 -3.40 -5.75
N LEU A 14 21.04 -4.50 -5.50
CA LEU A 14 20.54 -5.60 -4.67
C LEU A 14 20.27 -5.14 -3.22
N ALA A 15 21.14 -4.28 -2.67
CA ALA A 15 20.95 -3.72 -1.33
C ALA A 15 19.72 -2.81 -1.30
N ARG A 16 19.59 -1.92 -2.29
CA ARG A 16 18.47 -0.98 -2.37
C ARG A 16 17.12 -1.67 -2.52
N VAL A 17 17.05 -2.72 -3.33
CA VAL A 17 15.81 -3.51 -3.49
C VAL A 17 15.42 -4.19 -2.18
N ARG A 18 16.37 -4.70 -1.39
CA ARG A 18 16.08 -5.27 -0.07
C ARG A 18 15.54 -4.22 0.90
N GLU A 19 16.17 -3.05 0.96
CA GLU A 19 15.68 -1.91 1.75
C GLU A 19 14.22 -1.57 1.39
N LEU A 20 13.89 -1.54 0.10
CA LEU A 20 12.54 -1.22 -0.40
C LEU A 20 11.51 -2.32 -0.16
N ILE A 21 11.92 -3.60 -0.15
CA ILE A 21 11.03 -4.72 0.20
C ILE A 21 10.63 -4.64 1.68
N ASP A 22 11.55 -4.23 2.54
CA ASP A 22 11.30 -4.07 3.98
C ASP A 22 10.65 -2.72 4.33
N GLU A 23 10.59 -1.77 3.38
CA GLU A 23 9.97 -0.45 3.56
C GLU A 23 8.43 -0.56 3.56
N PRO A 24 7.75 -0.11 4.62
CA PRO A 24 6.29 -0.15 4.69
C PRO A 24 5.67 0.78 3.64
N GLY A 25 4.60 0.31 2.98
CA GLY A 25 3.84 1.09 1.99
C GLY A 25 4.37 1.00 0.56
N VAL A 26 5.52 0.37 0.33
CA VAL A 26 5.98 0.02 -1.02
C VAL A 26 5.15 -1.14 -1.54
N GLN A 27 4.51 -0.95 -2.69
CA GLN A 27 3.62 -1.95 -3.30
C GLN A 27 4.23 -2.58 -4.54
N ARG A 28 4.99 -1.80 -5.32
CA ARG A 28 5.56 -2.24 -6.58
C ARG A 28 6.89 -1.55 -6.86
N LEU A 29 7.83 -2.31 -7.41
CA LEU A 29 9.10 -1.82 -7.93
C LEU A 29 9.21 -2.21 -9.41
N ILE A 30 9.62 -1.28 -10.27
CA ILE A 30 9.94 -1.57 -11.67
C ILE A 30 11.40 -1.16 -11.90
N ILE A 31 12.22 -2.12 -12.31
CA ILE A 31 13.63 -1.87 -12.63
C ILE A 31 13.74 -1.74 -14.14
N ARG A 32 14.34 -0.62 -14.59
CA ARG A 32 14.54 -0.30 -16.00
C ARG A 32 16.02 -0.19 -16.37
N ASN A 33 16.37 -0.54 -17.60
CA ASN A 33 17.71 -0.29 -18.16
C ASN A 33 17.90 1.20 -18.54
N GLU A 34 19.06 1.55 -19.10
CA GLU A 34 19.37 2.91 -19.54
C GLU A 34 18.52 3.38 -20.74
N ASP A 35 17.96 2.45 -21.51
CA ASP A 35 17.05 2.71 -22.62
C ASP A 35 15.58 2.91 -22.17
N GLY A 36 15.30 2.71 -20.87
CA GLY A 36 13.98 2.88 -20.27
C GLY A 36 13.08 1.64 -20.35
N GLU A 37 13.61 0.51 -20.82
CA GLU A 37 12.89 -0.76 -20.94
C GLU A 37 12.77 -1.46 -19.58
N ASP A 38 11.61 -2.05 -19.33
CA ASP A 38 11.33 -2.78 -18.08
C ASP A 38 12.07 -4.13 -18.06
N LEU A 39 13.01 -4.28 -17.14
CA LEU A 39 13.76 -5.51 -16.94
C LEU A 39 13.01 -6.50 -16.05
N ILE A 40 12.42 -5.97 -14.96
CA ILE A 40 11.64 -6.77 -14.01
C ILE A 40 10.66 -5.88 -13.24
N GLU A 41 9.45 -6.40 -13.04
CA GLU A 41 8.44 -5.83 -12.16
C GLU A 41 8.28 -6.72 -10.92
N ILE A 42 8.25 -6.09 -9.75
CA ILE A 42 8.25 -6.75 -8.45
C ILE A 42 7.03 -6.29 -7.64
N GLY A 43 6.11 -7.21 -7.33
CA GLY A 43 5.04 -6.97 -6.37
C GLY A 43 5.51 -7.21 -4.94
N VAL A 44 5.79 -6.15 -4.19
CA VAL A 44 6.37 -6.22 -2.83
C VAL A 44 5.48 -6.99 -1.83
N PRO A 45 4.15 -6.82 -1.78
CA PRO A 45 3.30 -7.56 -0.85
C PRO A 45 3.38 -9.08 -1.02
N ALA A 46 3.57 -9.56 -2.25
CA ALA A 46 3.69 -11.00 -2.54
C ALA A 46 5.01 -11.59 -2.02
N MET A 47 6.05 -10.78 -1.82
CA MET A 47 7.35 -11.23 -1.34
C MET A 47 7.39 -11.49 0.16
N LEU A 48 6.49 -10.86 0.92
CA LEU A 48 6.38 -11.08 2.36
C LEU A 48 6.01 -12.54 2.69
N ALA A 49 5.39 -13.26 1.74
CA ALA A 49 5.10 -14.70 1.87
C ALA A 49 6.35 -15.60 1.77
N GLY A 50 7.53 -15.05 1.41
CA GLY A 50 8.83 -15.72 1.49
C GLY A 50 9.17 -16.76 0.41
N VAL A 51 8.17 -17.34 -0.27
CA VAL A 51 8.39 -18.37 -1.30
C VAL A 51 9.06 -17.80 -2.56
N THR A 52 8.68 -16.59 -2.98
CA THR A 52 9.13 -15.97 -4.25
C THR A 52 10.31 -15.01 -4.08
N THR A 53 10.71 -14.70 -2.84
CA THR A 53 11.74 -13.68 -2.57
C THR A 53 13.12 -14.10 -3.07
N ARG A 54 13.50 -15.38 -2.89
CA ARG A 54 14.84 -15.86 -3.29
C ARG A 54 15.04 -15.81 -4.82
N PRO A 55 14.11 -16.34 -5.66
CA PRO A 55 14.23 -16.22 -7.11
C PRO A 55 14.34 -14.78 -7.61
N VAL A 56 13.54 -13.86 -7.06
CA VAL A 56 13.58 -12.47 -7.54
C VAL A 56 14.84 -11.75 -7.10
N LEU A 57 15.32 -11.95 -5.86
CA LEU A 57 16.61 -11.39 -5.44
C LEU A 57 17.77 -11.93 -6.29
N ALA A 58 17.69 -13.18 -6.78
CA ALA A 58 18.68 -13.71 -7.72
C ALA A 58 18.60 -13.02 -9.09
N ALA A 59 17.41 -12.77 -9.63
CA ALA A 59 17.24 -12.01 -10.86
C ALA A 59 17.77 -10.57 -10.73
N VAL A 60 17.47 -9.90 -9.61
CA VAL A 60 18.01 -8.56 -9.29
C VAL A 60 19.54 -8.59 -9.22
N LYS A 61 20.14 -9.65 -8.65
CA LYS A 61 21.59 -9.79 -8.63
C LYS A 61 22.17 -9.95 -10.05
N ALA A 62 21.54 -10.74 -10.90
CA ALA A 62 21.99 -10.90 -12.28
C ALA A 62 21.99 -9.54 -13.03
N ILE A 63 20.91 -8.77 -12.87
CA ILE A 63 20.83 -7.40 -13.42
C ILE A 63 21.95 -6.51 -12.85
N ALA A 64 22.19 -6.59 -11.54
CA ALA A 64 23.22 -5.81 -10.85
C ALA A 64 24.65 -6.13 -11.32
N ASP A 65 24.92 -7.39 -11.68
CA ASP A 65 26.22 -7.84 -12.18
C ASP A 65 26.43 -7.41 -13.65
N GLU A 66 25.36 -7.28 -14.43
CA GLU A 66 25.40 -6.95 -15.86
C GLU A 66 25.38 -5.44 -16.14
N MET A 67 24.61 -4.68 -15.36
CA MET A 67 24.32 -3.27 -15.63
C MET A 67 25.11 -2.32 -14.70
N PRO A 68 25.81 -1.29 -15.22
CA PRO A 68 26.53 -0.33 -14.39
C PRO A 68 25.58 0.57 -13.58
N ARG A 69 24.38 0.81 -14.10
CA ARG A 69 23.32 1.64 -13.52
C ARG A 69 21.97 1.23 -14.07
N VAL A 70 20.95 1.41 -13.25
CA VAL A 70 19.55 1.13 -13.57
C VAL A 70 18.67 2.20 -12.96
N THR A 71 17.44 2.31 -13.45
CA THR A 71 16.41 3.15 -12.85
C THR A 71 15.43 2.27 -12.07
N ILE A 72 15.06 2.68 -10.86
CA ILE A 72 14.00 2.04 -10.07
C ILE A 72 12.82 3.00 -9.98
N GLU A 73 11.68 2.58 -10.52
CA GLU A 73 10.39 3.22 -10.25
C GLU A 73 9.75 2.55 -9.04
N ILE A 74 9.47 3.35 -8.01
CA ILE A 74 8.97 2.92 -6.71
C ILE A 74 7.54 3.41 -6.59
N VAL A 75 6.60 2.48 -6.56
CA VAL A 75 5.18 2.78 -6.39
C VAL A 75 4.77 2.49 -4.96
N ARG A 76 4.37 3.55 -4.26
CA ARG A 76 3.78 3.48 -2.93
C ARG A 76 2.30 3.74 -3.00
N GLY A 77 1.54 2.93 -2.27
CA GLY A 77 0.12 3.20 -2.08
C GLY A 77 -0.15 3.60 -0.64
N VAL A 78 -1.17 4.44 -0.48
CA VAL A 78 -1.76 4.68 0.83
C VAL A 78 -2.36 3.37 1.30
N MET A 79 -1.90 2.85 2.44
CA MET A 79 -2.69 1.90 3.21
C MET A 79 -4.01 2.61 3.49
N LEU A 80 -5.09 2.18 2.84
CA LEU A 80 -6.42 2.62 3.22
C LEU A 80 -6.71 1.99 4.59
N GLU A 81 -6.32 2.68 5.66
CA GLU A 81 -6.94 2.49 6.99
C GLU A 81 -8.48 2.62 6.92
N ARG A 82 -9.01 3.16 5.80
CA ARG A 82 -10.44 3.27 5.49
C ARG A 82 -11.20 1.96 5.28
N ALA A 83 -10.57 0.79 5.34
CA ALA A 83 -11.33 -0.47 5.37
C ALA A 83 -11.80 -0.85 6.79
N VAL A 84 -11.42 -0.08 7.82
CA VAL A 84 -11.93 -0.23 9.18
C VAL A 84 -12.39 1.14 9.67
N GLY A 85 -13.69 1.42 9.53
CA GLY A 85 -14.32 2.58 10.16
C GLY A 85 -15.11 3.50 9.23
N GLU A 86 -16.12 2.97 8.55
CA GLU A 86 -17.43 3.63 8.64
C GLU A 86 -18.23 2.75 9.61
N PRO A 87 -18.52 3.19 10.86
CA PRO A 87 -19.66 2.58 11.54
C PRO A 87 -20.84 2.77 10.61
N GLU A 88 -21.55 1.67 10.32
CA GLU A 88 -22.85 1.74 9.69
C GLU A 88 -23.66 2.84 10.38
N PRO A 89 -24.43 3.68 9.67
CA PRO A 89 -25.29 4.65 10.32
C PRO A 89 -26.29 3.87 11.19
N GLU A 90 -25.95 3.70 12.47
CA GLU A 90 -26.84 3.25 13.53
C GLU A 90 -27.90 4.34 13.69
N THR A 91 -28.98 4.21 12.91
CA THR A 91 -30.35 4.61 13.25
C THR A 91 -30.49 5.86 14.14
N ASP A 92 -30.41 7.04 13.52
CA ASP A 92 -30.90 8.29 14.11
C ASP A 92 -32.44 8.40 14.11
N GLU A 93 -33.19 7.33 13.80
CA GLU A 93 -34.67 7.33 13.78
C GLU A 93 -35.34 6.90 15.10
N GLU A 94 -34.59 6.56 16.15
CA GLU A 94 -35.17 6.03 17.41
C GLU A 94 -35.23 7.03 18.58
N PHE A 95 -34.72 8.27 18.44
CA PHE A 95 -34.74 9.24 19.55
C PHE A 95 -35.90 10.26 19.54
N ASP A 96 -36.68 10.35 18.46
CA ASP A 96 -37.74 11.37 18.33
C ASP A 96 -39.18 10.86 18.59
N ARG A 97 -39.37 9.59 18.99
CA ARG A 97 -40.72 9.03 19.26
C ARG A 97 -41.05 8.74 20.73
N ALA A 98 -40.17 9.10 21.66
CA ALA A 98 -40.38 8.81 23.09
C ALA A 98 -40.80 10.03 23.94
N ILE A 99 -40.96 11.21 23.35
CA ILE A 99 -41.46 12.40 24.06
C ILE A 99 -42.85 12.77 23.52
N ASP A 100 -43.81 11.87 23.68
CA ASP A 100 -45.24 12.23 23.64
C ASP A 100 -46.11 11.28 24.49
N VAL A 101 -45.52 10.68 25.53
CA VAL A 101 -46.23 9.87 26.52
C VAL A 101 -45.92 10.39 27.93
N VAL A 102 -46.39 11.59 28.24
CA VAL A 102 -46.80 11.92 29.61
C VAL A 102 -48.00 12.86 29.52
N GLU A 103 -49.20 12.29 29.66
CA GLU A 103 -50.43 13.05 29.94
C GLU A 103 -50.29 13.80 31.26
N PRO A 104 -50.73 15.07 31.34
CA PRO A 104 -51.32 15.59 32.56
C PRO A 104 -52.84 15.70 32.40
N VAL A 105 -53.53 14.77 33.07
CA VAL A 105 -54.94 14.86 33.44
C VAL A 105 -55.17 16.17 34.20
N PHE A 106 -55.93 17.11 33.63
CA PHE A 106 -56.54 18.20 34.39
C PHE A 106 -58.00 18.39 33.99
N GLU A 107 -58.85 17.86 34.87
CA GLU A 107 -60.08 18.45 35.42
C GLU A 107 -61.13 19.01 34.45
N ARG A 108 -62.20 18.22 34.31
CA ARG A 108 -63.55 18.55 34.81
C ARG A 108 -63.94 20.02 34.72
N TYR A 109 -64.78 20.38 33.75
CA TYR A 109 -66.07 21.08 33.95
C TYR A 109 -66.87 21.07 32.64
#